data_AF-A0A3E0PIL6-F1
#
_entry.id   AF-A0A3E0PIL6-F1
#
_cell.length_a   1.000
_cell.length_b   1.000
_cell.length_c   1.000
_cell.angle_alpha   90.00
_cell.angle_beta   90.00
_cell.angle_gamma   90.00
#
_symmetry.space_group_name_H-M   'P 1'
#
loop_
_entity.id
_entity.type
_entity.pdbx_description
1 polymer ?
#
loop_
_entity_poly.entity_id
_entity_poly.type
_entity_poly.pdbx_seq_one_letter_code
_entity_poly.pdbx_strand_id
1 'polypeptide(L)'
;MIDPGFEHDACGVGFIAALDRVPTYRMTRLAVECLQSLDHRGAKAADGTGDGAGLLTQIPHRLIQRELADHGLQISPDRLGVVMCFLPPMEAG
;
A
#
# COMPACT_ATOMS: atom_id res chain seq x y z
N MET A 1 23.71 28.36 1.38
CA MET A 1 24.59 27.30 1.92
C MET A 1 23.70 26.45 2.80
N ILE A 2 23.39 25.22 2.37
CA ILE A 2 22.54 24.29 3.13
C ILE A 2 23.43 23.62 4.17
N ASP A 3 23.02 23.65 5.43
CA ASP A 3 23.68 22.99 6.55
C ASP A 3 23.46 21.46 6.45
N PRO A 4 24.52 20.65 6.27
CA PRO A 4 24.41 19.18 6.19
C PRO A 4 23.88 18.52 7.48
N GLY A 5 23.79 19.25 8.59
CA GLY A 5 23.31 18.74 9.89
C GLY A 5 21.79 18.68 10.04
N PHE A 6 21.02 19.16 9.06
CA PHE A 6 19.54 19.20 9.11
C PHE A 6 18.84 18.29 8.08
N GLU A 7 19.56 17.43 7.39
CA GLU A 7 18.93 16.42 6.52
C GLU A 7 18.56 15.19 7.35
N HIS A 8 17.50 15.31 8.14
CA HIS A 8 16.89 14.17 8.81
C HIS A 8 15.95 13.50 7.81
N ASP A 9 16.39 12.41 7.19
CA ASP A 9 15.53 11.56 6.34
C ASP A 9 14.30 11.10 7.15
N ALA A 10 13.18 11.77 6.88
CA ALA A 10 11.90 11.60 7.56
C ALA A 10 11.09 10.48 6.88
N CYS A 11 11.69 9.28 6.77
CA CYS A 11 11.00 8.11 6.23
C CYS A 11 11.13 6.90 7.14
N GLY A 12 10.00 6.23 7.38
CA GLY A 12 9.90 4.99 8.14
C GLY A 12 9.54 3.83 7.23
N VAL A 13 10.29 2.74 7.34
CA VAL A 13 10.05 1.49 6.61
C VAL A 13 10.05 0.33 7.59
N GLY A 14 9.20 -0.67 7.33
CA GLY A 14 9.12 -1.88 8.13
C GLY A 14 8.42 -2.99 7.37
N PHE A 15 8.43 -4.19 7.93
CA PHE A 15 7.72 -5.34 7.39
C PHE A 15 7.15 -6.19 8.52
N ILE A 16 6.13 -6.99 8.19
CA ILE A 16 5.50 -7.94 9.10
C ILE A 16 5.27 -9.22 8.31
N ALA A 17 5.55 -10.37 8.94
CA ALA A 17 5.35 -11.67 8.33
C ALA A 17 4.69 -12.64 9.30
N ALA A 18 3.74 -13.43 8.80
CA ALA A 18 3.15 -14.53 9.54
C ALA A 18 4.04 -15.79 9.40
N LEU A 19 4.57 -16.29 10.52
CA LEU A 19 5.48 -17.45 10.52
C LEU A 19 4.77 -18.77 10.19
N ASP A 20 3.47 -18.84 10.46
CA ASP A 20 2.60 -19.97 10.14
C ASP A 20 2.22 -20.05 8.64
N ARG A 21 2.60 -19.03 7.86
CA ARG A 21 2.29 -18.89 6.43
C ARG A 21 0.80 -18.85 6.09
N VAL A 22 -0.06 -18.56 7.06
CA VAL A 22 -1.50 -18.45 6.83
C VAL A 22 -1.85 -17.00 6.45
N PRO A 23 -2.35 -16.74 5.23
CA PRO A 23 -2.75 -15.39 4.85
C PRO A 23 -4.02 -14.98 5.62
N THR A 24 -3.93 -13.88 6.36
CA THR A 24 -5.04 -13.35 7.16
C THR A 24 -5.16 -11.84 7.01
N TYR A 25 -6.39 -11.33 7.11
CA TYR A 25 -6.65 -9.88 7.11
C TYR A 25 -5.99 -9.16 8.30
N ARG A 26 -5.68 -9.89 9.38
CA ARG A 26 -4.95 -9.37 10.55
C ARG A 26 -3.60 -8.76 10.15
N MET A 27 -2.87 -9.35 9.20
CA MET A 27 -1.56 -8.82 8.77
C MET A 27 -1.70 -7.45 8.10
N THR A 28 -2.71 -7.28 7.24
CA THR A 28 -3.01 -6.00 6.60
C THR A 28 -3.40 -4.94 7.63
N ARG A 29 -4.25 -5.29 8.61
CA ARG A 29 -4.63 -4.37 9.69
C ARG A 29 -3.43 -3.90 10.50
N LEU A 30 -2.59 -4.84 10.93
CA LEU A 30 -1.41 -4.53 11.72
C LEU A 30 -0.43 -3.64 10.94
N ALA A 31 -0.28 -3.87 9.63
CA ALA A 31 0.57 -3.03 8.79
C ALA A 31 0.03 -1.58 8.68
N VAL A 32 -1.29 -1.39 8.61
CA VAL A 32 -1.91 -0.05 8.64
C VAL A 32 -1.69 0.63 10.01
N GLU A 33 -1.85 -0.11 11.12
CA GLU A 33 -1.59 0.39 12.48
C GLU A 33 -0.10 0.80 12.64
N CYS A 34 0.82 0.04 12.06
CA CYS A 34 2.23 0.40 12.02
C CYS A 34 2.48 1.68 11.20
N LEU A 35 1.86 1.82 10.02
CA LEU A 35 1.98 3.05 9.21
C LEU A 35 1.49 4.29 9.97
N GLN A 36 0.36 4.17 10.69
CA GLN A 36 -0.14 5.26 11.54
C GLN A 36 0.86 5.61 12.65
N SER A 37 1.52 4.61 13.22
CA SER A 37 2.55 4.82 14.25
C SER A 37 3.79 5.54 13.71
N LEU A 38 4.01 5.51 12.38
CA LEU A 38 5.11 6.20 11.71
C LEU A 38 4.76 7.63 11.26
N ASP A 39 3.53 8.11 11.48
CA ASP A 39 3.09 9.45 11.04
C ASP A 39 3.95 10.59 11.59
N HIS A 40 4.48 10.45 12.80
CA HIS A 40 5.40 11.42 13.41
C HIS A 40 6.76 11.53 12.68
N ARG A 41 7.08 10.53 11.86
CA ARG A 41 8.28 10.52 11.02
C ARG A 41 7.98 10.95 9.59
N GLY A 42 6.73 11.18 9.21
CA GLY A 42 6.37 11.58 7.86
C GLY A 42 6.55 13.08 7.64
N ALA A 43 7.09 13.45 6.48
CA ALA A 43 7.05 14.83 6.03
C ALA A 43 5.60 15.23 5.69
N LYS A 44 5.24 16.46 6.06
CA LYS A 44 3.92 17.05 5.86
C LYS A 44 4.07 18.44 5.26
N ALA A 45 3.26 18.73 4.25
CA ALA A 45 3.08 20.06 3.69
C ALA A 45 2.41 21.01 4.70
N ALA A 46 2.46 22.32 4.40
CA ALA A 46 1.93 23.36 5.29
C ALA A 46 0.41 23.26 5.54
N ASP A 47 -0.33 22.61 4.63
CA ASP A 47 -1.77 22.34 4.75
C ASP A 47 -2.08 21.04 5.50
N GLY A 48 -1.05 20.31 5.97
CA GLY A 48 -1.19 19.04 6.67
C GLY A 48 -1.21 17.81 5.76
N THR A 49 -1.11 17.96 4.43
CA THR A 49 -0.99 16.84 3.49
C THR A 49 0.33 16.12 3.69
N GLY A 50 0.32 14.79 3.79
CA GLY A 50 1.54 13.98 3.87
C GLY A 50 2.16 13.72 2.49
N ASP A 51 3.49 13.60 2.43
CA ASP A 51 4.21 13.38 1.18
C ASP A 51 3.94 12.00 0.54
N GLY A 52 3.57 11.00 1.37
CA GLY A 52 3.14 9.69 0.90
C GLY A 52 3.29 8.58 1.93
N ALA A 53 2.45 7.55 1.79
CA ALA A 53 2.56 6.29 2.52
C ALA A 53 2.12 5.14 1.60
N GLY A 54 2.66 3.94 1.83
CA GLY A 54 2.37 2.78 0.99
C GLY A 54 2.46 1.46 1.75
N LEU A 55 1.71 0.47 1.27
CA LEU A 55 1.73 -0.89 1.77
C LEU A 55 1.84 -1.86 0.59
N LEU A 56 2.90 -2.66 0.58
CA LEU A 56 3.04 -3.78 -0.35
C LEU A 56 2.52 -5.06 0.33
N THR A 57 1.69 -5.82 -0.39
CA THR A 57 1.13 -7.10 0.10
C THR A 57 1.24 -8.18 -0.96
N GLN A 58 0.92 -9.42 -0.61
CA GLN A 58 0.62 -10.46 -1.59
C GLN A 58 -0.64 -10.09 -2.38
N ILE A 59 -0.77 -10.61 -3.61
CA ILE A 59 -1.98 -10.42 -4.41
C ILE A 59 -3.21 -10.91 -3.62
N PRO A 60 -4.23 -10.05 -3.38
CA PRO A 60 -5.41 -10.43 -2.61
C PRO A 60 -6.37 -11.26 -3.48
N HIS A 61 -6.00 -12.51 -3.80
CA HIS A 61 -6.73 -13.36 -4.75
C HIS A 61 -8.23 -13.47 -4.45
N ARG A 62 -8.63 -13.58 -3.17
CA ARG A 62 -10.06 -13.65 -2.79
C ARG A 62 -10.84 -12.40 -3.21
N LEU A 63 -10.24 -11.22 -3.09
CA LEU A 63 -10.85 -9.96 -3.50
C LEU A 63 -11.01 -9.90 -5.02
N ILE A 64 -9.94 -10.24 -5.74
CA ILE A 64 -9.92 -10.15 -7.21
C ILE A 64 -10.81 -11.23 -7.84
N GLN A 65 -10.80 -12.45 -7.32
CA GLN A 65 -11.66 -13.54 -7.82
C GLN A 65 -13.14 -13.22 -7.64
N ARG A 66 -13.51 -12.52 -6.56
CA ARG A 66 -14.89 -12.06 -6.37
C ARG A 66 -15.28 -11.09 -7.50
N GLU A 67 -14.47 -10.08 -7.75
CA GLU A 67 -14.70 -9.12 -8.83
C GLU A 67 -14.78 -9.83 -10.19
N LEU A 68 -13.80 -10.69 -10.51
CA LEU A 68 -13.79 -11.44 -11.78
C LEU A 68 -15.05 -12.29 -11.96
N ALA A 69 -15.53 -12.94 -10.89
CA ALA A 69 -16.74 -13.75 -10.93
C ALA A 69 -18.00 -12.91 -11.24
N ASP A 70 -18.07 -11.67 -10.74
CA ASP A 70 -19.16 -10.74 -11.04
C ASP A 70 -19.20 -10.35 -12.54
N HIS A 71 -18.06 -10.46 -13.24
CA HIS A 71 -17.94 -10.30 -14.71
C HIS A 71 -17.97 -11.64 -15.48
N GLY A 72 -18.32 -12.75 -14.82
CA GLY A 72 -18.39 -14.07 -15.44
C GLY A 72 -17.02 -14.69 -15.79
N LEU A 73 -15.94 -14.16 -15.23
CA LEU A 73 -14.57 -14.63 -15.47
C LEU A 73 -14.11 -15.56 -14.35
N GLN A 74 -13.49 -16.68 -14.72
CA GLN A 74 -12.85 -17.60 -13.79
C GLN A 74 -11.38 -17.77 -14.16
N ILE A 75 -10.49 -17.12 -13.41
CA ILE A 75 -9.05 -17.14 -13.63
C ILE A 75 -8.39 -17.77 -12.40
N SER A 76 -7.51 -18.76 -12.65
CA SER A 76 -6.77 -19.40 -11.57
C SER A 76 -5.70 -18.45 -11.01
N PRO A 77 -5.43 -18.46 -9.69
CA PRO A 77 -4.44 -17.57 -9.06
C PRO A 77 -3.05 -17.59 -9.70
N ASP A 78 -2.59 -18.74 -10.15
CA ASP A 78 -1.29 -18.97 -10.80
C ASP A 78 -1.19 -18.33 -12.21
N ARG A 79 -2.32 -17.96 -12.80
CA ARG A 79 -2.42 -17.31 -14.12
C ARG A 79 -2.83 -15.84 -14.04
N LEU A 80 -2.97 -15.30 -12.83
CA LEU A 80 -3.41 -13.93 -12.60
C LEU A 80 -2.22 -12.99 -12.43
N GLY A 81 -2.06 -12.06 -13.37
CA GLY A 81 -1.19 -10.89 -13.21
C GLY A 81 -1.99 -9.66 -12.79
N VAL A 82 -1.43 -8.83 -11.92
CA VAL A 82 -2.05 -7.56 -11.48
C VAL A 82 -1.06 -6.43 -11.71
N VAL A 83 -1.54 -5.35 -12.32
CA VAL A 83 -0.79 -4.10 -12.47
C VAL A 83 -1.57 -2.98 -11.81
N MET A 84 -0.92 -2.25 -10.90
CA MET A 84 -1.47 -1.03 -10.31
C MET A 84 -0.93 0.15 -11.10
N CYS A 85 -1.80 0.86 -11.82
CA CYS A 85 -1.45 2.01 -12.64
C CYS A 85 -2.07 3.30 -12.09
N PHE A 86 -1.32 4.39 -12.13
CA PHE A 86 -1.88 5.74 -12.04
C PHE A 86 -2.06 6.27 -13.46
N LEU A 87 -3.31 6.58 -13.82
CA LEU A 87 -3.68 7.14 -15.11
C LEU A 87 -4.07 8.62 -14.90
N PRO A 88 -3.95 9.47 -15.94
CA PRO A 88 -4.52 10.81 -15.90
C PRO A 88 -6.01 10.75 -15.54
N PRO A 89 -6.54 11.75 -14.82
CA PRO A 89 -7.97 11.82 -14.60
C PRO A 89 -8.68 11.85 -15.95
N MET A 90 -9.78 11.10 -16.07
CA MET A 90 -10.60 11.16 -17.29
C MET A 90 -11.17 12.58 -17.39
N GLU A 91 -10.91 13.27 -18.50
CA GLU A 91 -11.60 14.54 -18.76
C GLU A 91 -13.10 14.24 -18.89
N ALA A 92 -13.92 14.91 -18.07
CA ALA A 92 -15.36 14.85 -18.20
C ALA A 92 -15.73 15.59 -19.50
N GLY A 93 -16.13 14.84 -20.52
CA GLY A 93 -16.74 15.38 -21.74
C GLY A 93 -18.13 15.95 -21.51
#